data_AF-A0A259T4S7-F1
#
_entry.id   AF-A0A259T4S7-F1
#
_cell.length_a   1.000
_cell.length_b   1.000
_cell.length_c   1.000
_cell.angle_alpha   90.00
_cell.angle_beta   90.00
_cell.angle_gamma   90.00
#
_symmetry.space_group_name_H-M   'P 1'
#
loop_
_entity.id
_entity.type
_entity.pdbx_description
1 polymer ?
#
loop_
_entity_poly.entity_id
_entity_poly.type
_entity_poly.pdbx_seq_one_letter_code
_entity_poly.pdbx_strand_id
1 'polypeptide(L)'
;MTLTRSKSWVAYATSIWMVVFAAAHIYSALGGYYAISSDPGTNNIDSVEVAADIIVSIMCLAGVFVSLAAVRSWGILVPRWIVLIPAWVGCFLLVLRGGAGGIDQMMRVSGILPYGFFGSSGSVYVIWAGRFFDAYVMIGAILLVTTTRIYLRRTRK
;
A
#
# COMPACT_ATOMS: atom_id res chain seq x y z
N MET A 1 -10.27 27.42 8.01
CA MET A 1 -10.89 26.30 8.76
C MET A 1 -9.80 25.31 9.15
N THR A 2 -9.34 25.35 10.40
CA THR A 2 -8.33 24.44 10.95
C THR A 2 -8.94 23.04 11.07
N LEU A 3 -8.39 22.06 10.34
CA LEU A 3 -8.66 20.66 10.64
C LEU A 3 -8.30 20.45 12.12
N THR A 4 -9.21 19.92 12.94
CA THR A 4 -8.89 19.58 14.32
C THR A 4 -7.67 18.66 14.29
N ARG A 5 -6.70 18.87 15.19
CA ARG A 5 -5.43 18.12 15.31
C ARG A 5 -5.61 16.59 15.19
N SER A 6 -6.79 16.09 15.56
CA SER A 6 -7.26 14.71 15.43
C SER A 6 -7.30 14.15 13.99
N LYS A 7 -7.69 14.92 12.98
CA LYS A 7 -7.86 14.39 11.60
C LYS A 7 -6.61 14.52 10.74
N SER A 8 -5.73 15.47 11.06
CA SER A 8 -4.47 15.65 10.33
C SER A 8 -3.49 14.50 10.54
N TRP A 9 -3.55 13.84 11.70
CA TRP A 9 -2.67 12.70 12.01
C TRP A 9 -2.81 11.56 10.99
N VAL A 10 -4.03 11.28 10.52
CA VAL A 10 -4.28 10.20 9.54
C VAL A 10 -3.53 10.43 8.23
N ALA A 11 -3.47 11.68 7.75
CA ALA A 11 -2.72 12.01 6.55
C ALA A 11 -1.22 11.83 6.75
N TYR A 12 -0.67 12.24 7.91
CA TYR A 12 0.74 11.99 8.24
C TYR A 12 1.06 10.51 8.38
N ALA A 13 0.19 9.74 9.04
CA ALA A 13 0.33 8.29 9.14
C ALA A 13 0.31 7.64 7.76
N THR A 14 -0.58 8.09 6.86
CA THR A 14 -0.60 7.66 5.46
C THR A 14 0.70 8.00 4.75
N SER A 15 1.22 9.22 4.90
CA SER A 15 2.49 9.62 4.31
C SER A 15 3.66 8.76 4.80
N ILE A 16 3.75 8.52 6.11
CA ILE A 16 4.80 7.68 6.71
C ILE A 16 4.69 6.25 6.18
N TRP A 17 3.48 5.69 6.16
CA TRP A 17 3.24 4.35 5.64
C TRP A 17 3.68 4.23 4.16
N MET A 18 3.37 5.23 3.33
CA MET A 18 3.78 5.29 1.93
C MET A 18 5.31 5.37 1.77
N VAL A 19 5.99 6.14 2.62
CA VAL A 19 7.46 6.22 2.61
C VAL A 19 8.08 4.88 2.97
N VAL A 20 7.59 4.22 4.02
CA VAL A 20 8.09 2.90 4.44
C VAL A 20 7.85 1.86 3.35
N PHE A 21 6.68 1.87 2.72
CA PHE A 21 6.34 0.95 1.65
C PHE A 21 7.20 1.20 0.39
N ALA A 22 7.40 2.46 0.01
CA ALA A 22 8.31 2.82 -1.08
C ALA A 22 9.75 2.40 -0.79
N ALA A 23 10.24 2.65 0.43
CA ALA A 23 11.61 2.30 0.82
C ALA A 23 11.86 0.78 0.75
N ALA A 24 10.86 -0.01 1.15
CA ALA A 24 10.90 -1.45 0.94
C ALA A 24 11.05 -1.75 -0.57
N HIS A 25 10.11 -1.33 -1.41
CA HIS A 25 10.14 -1.64 -2.84
C HIS A 25 11.42 -1.15 -3.55
N ILE A 26 11.97 0.01 -3.16
CA ILE A 26 13.27 0.48 -3.67
C ILE A 26 14.38 -0.49 -3.26
N TYR A 27 14.41 -0.94 -2.00
CA TYR A 27 15.38 -1.94 -1.56
C TYR A 27 15.25 -3.24 -2.37
N SER A 28 14.03 -3.67 -2.70
CA SER A 28 13.77 -4.82 -3.60
C SER A 28 14.39 -4.64 -4.97
N ALA A 29 14.08 -3.50 -5.60
CA ALA A 29 14.51 -3.19 -6.95
C ALA A 29 16.04 -3.09 -7.07
N LEU A 30 16.73 -2.81 -5.96
CA LEU A 30 18.19 -2.80 -5.88
C LEU A 30 18.81 -4.20 -5.65
N GLY A 31 18.00 -5.26 -5.70
CA GLY A 31 18.42 -6.64 -5.44
C GLY A 31 18.45 -7.00 -3.95
N GLY A 32 17.75 -6.23 -3.11
CA GLY A 32 17.59 -6.50 -1.70
C GLY A 32 16.79 -7.77 -1.45
N TYR A 33 17.15 -8.49 -0.40
CA TYR A 33 16.52 -9.77 -0.09
C TYR A 33 15.16 -9.58 0.57
N TYR A 34 14.09 -10.10 -0.04
CA TYR A 34 12.78 -10.15 0.59
C TYR A 34 12.56 -11.46 1.33
N ALA A 35 12.61 -11.34 2.64
CA ALA A 35 12.07 -12.28 3.62
C ALA A 35 10.58 -12.71 3.39
N ILE A 36 9.88 -12.14 2.42
CA ILE A 36 8.40 -12.13 2.39
C ILE A 36 7.80 -13.00 1.28
N SER A 37 8.52 -13.20 0.17
CA SER A 37 8.01 -13.94 -1.00
C SER A 37 8.93 -15.05 -1.50
N SER A 38 10.20 -15.09 -1.07
CA SER A 38 11.19 -16.09 -1.47
C SER A 38 11.88 -16.73 -0.27
N ASP A 39 12.27 -18.00 -0.40
CA ASP A 39 13.00 -18.73 0.65
C ASP A 39 14.42 -18.15 0.81
N PRO A 40 14.85 -17.82 2.06
CA PRO A 40 16.11 -17.15 2.37
C PRO A 40 17.30 -17.64 1.53
N GLY A 41 17.85 -16.76 0.68
CA GLY A 41 19.03 -17.04 -0.15
C GLY A 41 18.76 -17.35 -1.63
N THR A 42 17.50 -17.34 -2.08
CA THR A 42 17.15 -17.40 -3.51
C THR A 42 17.10 -16.00 -4.13
N ASN A 43 18.23 -15.54 -4.67
CA ASN A 43 18.36 -14.20 -5.26
C ASN A 43 18.14 -14.25 -6.77
N ASN A 44 16.91 -14.49 -7.23
CA ASN A 44 16.58 -14.36 -8.65
C ASN A 44 16.03 -12.96 -8.91
N ILE A 45 16.82 -12.11 -9.55
CA ILE A 45 16.38 -10.79 -9.99
C ILE A 45 15.61 -10.97 -11.30
N ASP A 46 14.27 -10.99 -11.22
CA ASP A 46 13.40 -10.93 -12.40
C ASP A 46 13.16 -9.48 -12.81
N SER A 47 13.42 -9.15 -14.08
CA SER A 47 13.18 -7.83 -14.67
C SER A 47 11.73 -7.37 -14.50
N VAL A 48 10.76 -8.30 -14.50
CA VAL A 48 9.33 -7.97 -14.32
C VAL A 48 9.06 -7.53 -12.88
N GLU A 49 9.62 -8.22 -11.90
CA GLU A 49 9.48 -7.87 -10.48
C GLU A 49 10.15 -6.53 -10.17
N VAL A 50 11.37 -6.30 -10.68
CA VAL A 50 12.07 -5.02 -10.54
C VAL A 50 11.25 -3.87 -11.15
N ALA A 51 10.69 -4.06 -12.34
CA ALA A 51 9.85 -3.06 -12.97
C ALA A 51 8.60 -2.75 -12.13
N ALA A 52 7.94 -3.78 -11.59
CA ALA A 52 6.80 -3.61 -10.70
C ALA A 52 7.19 -2.85 -9.42
N ASP A 53 8.31 -3.18 -8.79
CA ASP A 53 8.82 -2.51 -7.58
C ASP A 53 9.14 -1.03 -7.83
N ILE A 54 9.76 -0.70 -8.96
CA ILE A 54 10.02 0.69 -9.36
C ILE A 54 8.70 1.46 -9.53
N ILE A 55 7.74 0.87 -10.25
CA ILE A 55 6.43 1.49 -10.48
C ILE A 55 5.72 1.75 -9.14
N VAL A 56 5.66 0.74 -8.27
CA VAL A 56 5.03 0.87 -6.95
C VAL A 56 5.74 1.94 -6.11
N SER A 57 7.07 1.99 -6.14
CA SER A 57 7.85 3.01 -5.44
C SER A 57 7.48 4.43 -5.90
N ILE A 58 7.41 4.66 -7.21
CA ILE A 58 7.01 5.95 -7.79
C ILE A 58 5.58 6.31 -7.36
N MET A 59 4.66 5.35 -7.42
CA MET A 59 3.27 5.56 -7.00
C MET A 59 3.15 5.90 -5.52
N CYS A 60 3.94 5.25 -4.66
CA CYS A 60 3.96 5.52 -3.23
C CYS A 60 4.51 6.91 -2.93
N LEU A 61 5.60 7.31 -3.60
CA LEU A 61 6.15 8.66 -3.49
C LEU A 61 5.12 9.72 -3.92
N ALA A 62 4.40 9.49 -5.03
CA ALA A 62 3.26 10.34 -5.41
C ALA A 62 2.18 10.36 -4.32
N GLY A 63 1.88 9.20 -3.71
CA GLY A 63 0.97 9.06 -2.57
C GLY A 63 1.37 9.87 -1.33
N VAL A 64 2.68 10.05 -1.08
CA VAL A 64 3.18 10.95 -0.03
C VAL A 64 2.76 12.39 -0.31
N PHE A 65 2.97 12.88 -1.52
CA PHE A 65 2.56 14.24 -1.90
C PHE A 65 1.04 14.40 -1.84
N VAL A 66 0.28 13.42 -2.34
CA VAL A 66 -1.18 13.41 -2.29
C VAL A 66 -1.71 13.47 -0.85
N SER A 67 -1.15 12.65 0.05
CA SER A 67 -1.55 12.64 1.46
C SER A 67 -1.19 13.94 2.18
N LEU A 68 -0.01 14.51 1.91
CA LEU A 68 0.37 15.82 2.47
C LEU A 68 -0.48 16.97 1.91
N ALA A 69 -0.84 16.93 0.63
CA ALA A 69 -1.75 17.90 0.02
C ALA A 69 -3.11 17.92 0.75
N ALA A 70 -3.55 16.77 1.29
CA ALA A 70 -4.81 16.69 2.02
C ALA A 70 -4.87 17.59 3.27
N VAL A 71 -3.73 17.84 3.91
CA VAL A 71 -3.63 18.58 5.18
C VAL A 71 -2.87 19.90 5.10
N ARG A 72 -1.96 20.06 4.13
CA ARG A 72 -1.20 21.30 3.95
C ARG A 72 -2.01 22.37 3.22
N SER A 73 -1.57 23.63 3.32
CA SER A 73 -2.18 24.79 2.67
C SER A 73 -1.98 24.78 1.15
N TRP A 74 -0.81 24.35 0.68
CA TRP A 74 -0.50 24.28 -0.75
C TRP A 74 -1.37 23.29 -1.52
N GLY A 75 -1.93 22.26 -0.86
CA GLY A 75 -2.79 21.28 -1.52
C GLY A 75 -4.16 21.80 -1.98
N ILE A 76 -4.54 23.03 -1.59
CA ILE A 76 -5.70 23.74 -2.13
C ILE A 76 -5.36 24.40 -3.48
N LEU A 77 -4.09 24.78 -3.69
CA LEU A 77 -3.64 25.44 -4.92
C LEU A 77 -3.53 24.47 -6.10
N VAL A 78 -3.40 23.17 -5.81
CA VAL A 78 -3.28 22.13 -6.83
C VAL A 78 -4.67 21.75 -7.36
N PRO A 79 -4.86 21.66 -8.70
CA PRO A 79 -6.09 21.18 -9.29
C PRO A 79 -6.55 19.86 -8.67
N ARG A 80 -7.80 19.84 -8.22
CA ARG A 80 -8.37 18.75 -7.42
C ARG A 80 -8.24 17.37 -8.09
N TRP A 81 -8.23 17.32 -9.42
CA TRP A 81 -8.17 16.10 -10.22
C TRP A 81 -6.77 15.47 -10.19
N ILE A 82 -5.72 16.30 -10.13
CA ILE A 82 -4.32 15.86 -10.00
C ILE A 82 -4.09 15.13 -8.67
N VAL A 83 -4.84 15.49 -7.63
CA VAL A 83 -4.76 14.82 -6.32
C VAL A 83 -5.71 13.62 -6.24
N LEU A 84 -6.95 13.75 -6.74
CA LEU A 84 -7.98 12.72 -6.60
C LEU A 84 -7.76 11.50 -7.48
N ILE A 85 -7.35 11.66 -8.73
CA ILE A 85 -7.12 10.52 -9.63
C ILE A 85 -6.09 9.55 -9.03
N PRO A 86 -4.86 9.97 -8.67
CA PRO A 86 -3.89 9.06 -8.07
C PRO A 86 -4.33 8.55 -6.70
N ALA A 87 -5.04 9.35 -5.90
CA ALA A 87 -5.60 8.89 -4.64
C ALA A 87 -6.58 7.73 -4.83
N TRP A 88 -7.49 7.83 -5.81
CA TRP A 88 -8.46 6.77 -6.10
C TRP A 88 -7.81 5.55 -6.71
N VAL A 89 -6.86 5.72 -7.64
CA VAL A 89 -6.08 4.61 -8.20
C VAL A 89 -5.32 3.87 -7.09
N GLY A 90 -4.62 4.59 -6.21
CA GLY A 90 -3.94 4.00 -5.06
C GLY A 90 -4.90 3.28 -4.11
N CYS A 91 -6.08 3.87 -3.82
CA CYS A 91 -7.11 3.20 -3.02
C CYS A 91 -7.56 1.89 -3.68
N PHE A 92 -7.85 1.92 -4.98
CA PHE A 92 -8.32 0.75 -5.72
C PHE A 92 -7.27 -0.37 -5.70
N LEU A 93 -6.00 -0.05 -6.00
CA LEU A 93 -4.93 -1.03 -6.02
C LEU A 93 -4.65 -1.63 -4.64
N LEU A 94 -4.60 -0.80 -3.58
CA LEU A 94 -4.38 -1.30 -2.22
C LEU A 94 -5.54 -2.15 -1.71
N VAL A 95 -6.80 -1.76 -2.00
CA VAL A 95 -7.98 -2.54 -1.65
C VAL A 95 -8.02 -3.84 -2.44
N LEU A 96 -7.70 -3.81 -3.75
CA LEU A 96 -7.67 -5.02 -4.57
C LEU A 96 -6.60 -5.99 -4.06
N ARG A 97 -5.38 -5.52 -3.81
CA ARG A 97 -4.26 -6.35 -3.35
C ARG A 97 -4.46 -6.87 -1.92
N GLY A 98 -4.81 -5.99 -0.99
CA GLY A 98 -5.06 -6.35 0.40
C GLY A 98 -6.33 -7.19 0.56
N GLY A 99 -7.38 -6.86 -0.19
CA GLY A 99 -8.64 -7.60 -0.22
C GLY A 99 -8.49 -9.00 -0.79
N ALA A 100 -7.79 -9.14 -1.93
CA ALA A 100 -7.48 -10.46 -2.50
C ALA A 100 -6.67 -11.31 -1.51
N GLY A 101 -5.63 -10.74 -0.87
CA GLY A 101 -4.86 -11.44 0.16
C GLY A 101 -5.72 -11.84 1.35
N GLY A 102 -6.58 -10.93 1.85
CA GLY A 102 -7.50 -11.22 2.95
C GLY A 102 -8.51 -12.33 2.65
N ILE A 103 -9.14 -12.29 1.47
CA ILE A 103 -10.07 -13.32 1.01
C ILE A 103 -9.37 -14.67 0.93
N ASP A 104 -8.18 -14.71 0.32
CA ASP A 104 -7.39 -15.91 0.20
C ASP A 104 -7.02 -16.50 1.58
N GLN A 105 -6.63 -15.66 2.55
CA GLN A 105 -6.40 -16.11 3.92
C GLN A 105 -7.65 -16.67 4.59
N MET A 106 -8.82 -16.05 4.39
CA MET A 106 -10.08 -16.57 4.94
C MET A 106 -10.44 -17.93 4.36
N MET A 107 -10.18 -18.16 3.07
CA MET A 107 -10.41 -19.46 2.43
C MET A 107 -9.45 -20.55 2.90
N ARG A 108 -8.20 -20.19 3.26
CA ARG A 108 -7.25 -21.13 3.87
C ARG A 108 -7.65 -21.50 5.29
N VAL A 109 -8.04 -20.52 6.12
CA VAL A 109 -8.43 -20.76 7.52
C VAL A 109 -9.74 -21.54 7.62
N SER A 110 -10.68 -21.32 6.70
CA SER A 110 -11.95 -22.05 6.66
C SER A 110 -11.83 -23.48 6.12
N GLY A 111 -10.68 -23.85 5.55
CA GLY A 111 -10.44 -25.16 4.95
C GLY A 111 -11.09 -25.36 3.58
N ILE A 112 -11.70 -24.32 2.98
CA ILE A 112 -12.32 -24.39 1.65
C ILE A 112 -11.24 -24.56 0.57
N LEU A 113 -10.15 -23.81 0.67
CA LEU A 113 -8.95 -23.92 -0.18
C LEU A 113 -7.71 -23.94 0.71
N PRO A 114 -7.30 -25.11 1.24
CA PRO A 114 -6.18 -25.23 2.16
C PRO A 114 -4.85 -24.69 1.61
N TYR A 115 -4.69 -24.72 0.29
CA TYR A 115 -3.50 -24.24 -0.42
C TYR A 115 -3.66 -22.83 -1.03
N GLY A 116 -4.81 -22.17 -0.83
CA GLY A 116 -5.12 -20.85 -1.41
C GLY A 116 -5.35 -20.87 -2.93
N PHE A 117 -5.72 -19.72 -3.50
CA PHE A 117 -5.95 -19.54 -4.95
C PHE A 117 -4.70 -19.74 -5.81
N PHE A 118 -3.53 -19.50 -5.23
CA PHE A 118 -2.26 -19.51 -5.94
C PHE A 118 -1.39 -20.73 -5.60
N GLY A 119 -1.92 -21.70 -4.85
CA GLY A 119 -1.21 -22.94 -4.51
C GLY A 119 0.09 -22.70 -3.74
N SER A 120 0.04 -22.39 -2.45
CA SER A 120 1.28 -22.24 -1.68
C SER A 120 1.88 -23.58 -1.30
N SER A 121 2.92 -24.00 -2.02
CA SER A 121 3.86 -25.06 -1.63
C SER A 121 5.12 -24.52 -0.92
N GLY A 122 5.11 -23.24 -0.51
CA GLY A 122 6.24 -22.58 0.15
C GLY A 122 6.40 -22.97 1.62
N SER A 123 7.58 -22.69 2.18
CA SER A 123 7.89 -22.94 3.59
C SER A 123 6.91 -22.22 4.54
N VAL A 124 6.77 -22.74 5.77
CA VAL A 124 5.93 -22.13 6.82
C VAL A 124 6.26 -20.64 7.01
N TYR A 125 7.53 -20.28 6.85
CA TYR A 125 8.03 -18.92 6.89
C TYR A 125 7.37 -18.01 5.83
N VAL A 126 7.40 -18.42 4.55
CA VAL A 126 6.82 -17.65 3.43
C VAL A 126 5.32 -17.42 3.63
N ILE A 127 4.61 -18.42 4.17
CA ILE A 127 3.18 -18.31 4.46
C ILE A 127 2.92 -17.26 5.55
N TRP A 128 3.69 -17.28 6.64
CA TRP A 128 3.56 -16.29 7.72
C TRP A 128 3.98 -14.90 7.30
N ALA A 129 5.08 -14.76 6.56
CA ALA A 129 5.56 -13.48 6.07
C ALA A 129 4.55 -12.83 5.10
N GLY A 130 3.96 -13.64 4.20
CA GLY A 130 2.88 -13.19 3.31
C GLY A 130 1.66 -12.66 4.08
N ARG A 131 1.25 -13.31 5.18
CA ARG A 131 0.16 -12.82 6.05
C ARG A 131 0.45 -11.45 6.65
N PHE A 132 1.66 -11.26 7.16
CA PHE A 132 2.08 -9.97 7.73
C PHE A 132 2.09 -8.87 6.67
N PHE A 133 2.55 -9.20 5.47
CA PHE A 133 2.54 -8.28 4.34
C PHE A 133 1.12 -7.89 3.92
N ASP A 134 0.21 -8.86 3.78
CA ASP A 134 -1.19 -8.60 3.42
C ASP A 134 -1.88 -7.70 4.47
N ALA A 135 -1.64 -7.96 5.76
CA ALA A 135 -2.14 -7.12 6.85
C ALA A 135 -1.56 -5.70 6.78
N TYR A 136 -0.26 -5.55 6.51
CA TYR A 136 0.39 -4.26 6.34
C TYR A 136 -0.22 -3.45 5.19
N VAL A 137 -0.45 -4.09 4.03
CA VAL A 137 -1.11 -3.49 2.86
C VAL A 137 -2.54 -3.06 3.18
N MET A 138 -3.29 -3.86 3.95
CA MET A 138 -4.65 -3.52 4.36
C MET A 138 -4.69 -2.26 5.24
N ILE A 139 -3.74 -2.10 6.16
CA ILE A 139 -3.60 -0.88 6.98
C ILE A 139 -3.38 0.34 6.07
N GLY A 140 -2.50 0.21 5.07
CA GLY A 140 -2.27 1.25 4.06
C GLY A 140 -3.55 1.63 3.29
N ALA A 141 -4.35 0.64 2.89
CA ALA A 141 -5.63 0.85 2.21
C ALA A 141 -6.58 1.70 3.06
N ILE A 142 -6.75 1.34 4.33
CA ILE A 142 -7.64 2.05 5.27
C ILE A 142 -7.17 3.50 5.47
N LEU A 143 -5.86 3.70 5.67
CA LEU A 143 -5.25 5.02 5.83
C LEU A 143 -5.44 5.90 4.60
N LEU A 144 -5.21 5.37 3.39
CA LEU A 144 -5.36 6.14 2.16
C LEU A 144 -6.82 6.47 1.84
N VAL A 145 -7.75 5.52 2.03
CA VAL A 145 -9.19 5.75 1.84
C VAL A 145 -9.70 6.83 2.79
N THR A 146 -9.31 6.78 4.05
CA THR A 146 -9.71 7.78 5.04
C THR A 146 -9.13 9.16 4.73
N THR A 147 -7.85 9.24 4.36
CA THR A 147 -7.20 10.48 3.90
C THR A 147 -7.89 11.07 2.67
N THR A 148 -8.24 10.24 1.68
CA THR A 148 -8.96 10.66 0.47
C THR A 148 -10.34 11.22 0.80
N ARG A 149 -11.09 10.57 1.72
CA ARG A 149 -12.39 11.08 2.20
C ARG A 149 -12.26 12.42 2.93
N ILE A 150 -11.21 12.60 3.73
CA ILE A 150 -10.92 13.87 4.42
C ILE A 150 -10.66 14.98 3.38
N TYR A 151 -9.84 14.71 2.36
CA TYR A 151 -9.57 15.68 1.29
C TYR A 151 -10.82 16.05 0.49
N LEU A 152 -11.66 15.07 0.15
CA LEU A 152 -12.92 15.30 -0.55
C LEU A 152 -13.86 16.23 0.24
N ARG A 153 -13.99 16.00 1.56
CA ARG A 153 -14.82 16.84 2.43
C ARG A 153 -14.28 18.27 2.55
N ARG A 154 -12.96 18.45 2.52
CA ARG A 154 -12.30 19.76 2.58
C ARG A 154 -12.55 20.59 1.32
N THR A 155 -12.69 19.94 0.17
CA THR A 155 -12.76 20.57 -1.16
C THR A 155 -14.18 20.69 -1.73
N ARG A 156 -15.21 20.17 -1.04
CA ARG A 156 -16.64 20.34 -1.41
C ARG A 156 -17.30 21.57 -0.76
N LYS A 157 -16.58 22.31 0.08
CA LYS A 157 -17.00 23.61 0.61
C LYS A 157 -16.29 24.70 -0.16
#